data_AF-A0A962ZEK3-F1
#
_entry.id   AF-A0A962ZEK3-F1
#
_cell.length_a   1.000
_cell.length_b   1.000
_cell.length_c   1.000
_cell.angle_alpha   90.00
_cell.angle_beta   90.00
_cell.angle_gamma   90.00
#
_symmetry.space_group_name_H-M   'P 1'
#
loop_
_entity.id
_entity.type
_entity.pdbx_description
1 polymer ?
#
loop_
_entity_poly.entity_id
_entity_poly.type
_entity_poly.pdbx_seq_one_letter_code
_entity_poly.pdbx_strand_id
1 'polypeptide(L)'
;MKAPVRVAVTGAAGQISYSLLFRIASGSMLGPDQPVILQLLEITPALEALKGVAMELEDCAFPLLAGIVQTDDPKVAFKDADYALLVG
;
A
#
# COMPACT_ATOMS: atom_id res chain seq x y z
N MET A 1 -1.75 15.89 -13.15
CA MET A 1 -1.26 14.83 -12.23
C MET A 1 -0.66 13.73 -13.07
N LYS A 2 0.47 13.12 -12.64
CA LYS A 2 1.05 11.95 -13.31
C LYS A 2 0.08 10.77 -13.24
N ALA A 3 0.22 9.79 -14.13
CA ALA A 3 -0.51 8.55 -14.02
C ALA A 3 -0.13 7.85 -12.69
N PRO A 4 -1.09 7.24 -11.96
CA PRO A 4 -0.77 6.54 -10.73
C PRO A 4 0.18 5.37 -10.98
N VAL A 5 1.14 5.18 -10.08
CA VAL A 5 2.02 4.00 -10.06
C VAL A 5 1.59 3.02 -8.99
N ARG A 6 1.86 1.75 -9.23
CA ARG A 6 1.47 0.63 -8.38
C ARG A 6 2.61 0.22 -7.47
N VAL A 7 2.39 0.31 -6.17
CA VAL A 7 3.38 -0.02 -5.13
C VAL A 7 2.87 -1.23 -4.34
N ALA A 8 3.48 -2.38 -4.58
CA ALA A 8 3.21 -3.59 -3.82
C ALA A 8 4.03 -3.58 -2.51
N VAL A 9 3.39 -3.92 -1.39
CA VAL A 9 4.03 -4.02 -0.08
C VAL A 9 3.60 -5.34 0.56
N THR A 10 4.55 -6.21 0.90
CA THR A 10 4.28 -7.44 1.66
C THR A 10 4.36 -7.18 3.15
N GLY A 11 3.86 -8.11 3.96
CA GLY A 11 3.84 -7.95 5.42
C GLY A 11 3.15 -6.65 5.81
N ALA A 12 2.10 -6.28 5.08
CA ALA A 12 1.54 -4.93 5.08
C ALA A 12 0.84 -4.56 6.40
N ALA A 13 0.49 -5.54 7.23
CA ALA A 13 -0.03 -5.33 8.58
C ALA A 13 1.09 -5.30 9.66
N GLY A 14 2.34 -5.54 9.27
CA GLY A 14 3.49 -5.52 10.17
C GLY A 14 3.95 -4.11 10.58
N GLN A 15 4.75 -4.02 11.63
CA GLN A 15 5.17 -2.75 12.23
C GLN A 15 5.98 -1.84 11.29
N ILE A 16 6.85 -2.44 10.47
CA ILE A 16 7.64 -1.70 9.47
C ILE A 16 6.71 -1.10 8.43
N SER A 17 5.80 -1.92 7.88
CA SER A 17 4.81 -1.51 6.89
C SER A 17 3.88 -0.43 7.44
N TYR A 18 3.43 -0.56 8.68
CA TYR A 18 2.61 0.45 9.34
C TYR A 18 3.29 1.82 9.41
N SER A 19 4.62 1.88 9.56
CA SER A 19 5.35 3.16 9.51
C SER A 19 5.62 3.66 8.08
N LEU A 20 5.70 2.73 7.12
CA LEU A 20 6.08 2.99 5.74
C LEU A 20 4.89 3.46 4.88
N LEU A 21 3.73 2.81 5.01
CA LEU A 21 2.58 3.00 4.12
C LEU A 21 2.08 4.45 4.09
N PHE A 22 1.95 5.10 5.26
CA PHE A 22 1.51 6.50 5.35
C PHE A 22 2.53 7.46 4.72
N ARG A 23 3.82 7.11 4.73
CA ARG A 23 4.87 7.91 4.08
C ARG A 23 4.86 7.74 2.56
N ILE A 24 4.51 6.55 2.08
CA ILE A 24 4.30 6.32 0.64
C ILE A 24 3.06 7.11 0.19
N ALA A 25 1.93 6.96 0.88
CA ALA A 25 0.67 7.63 0.55
C ALA A 25 0.77 9.16 0.61
N SER A 26 1.61 9.72 1.49
CA SER A 26 1.88 11.17 1.56
C SER A 26 2.79 11.71 0.45
N GLY A 27 3.34 10.85 -0.41
CA GLY A 27 4.28 11.22 -1.47
C GLY A 27 5.73 11.33 -1.02
N SER A 28 6.07 10.96 0.22
CA SER A 28 7.45 11.06 0.72
C SER A 28 8.44 10.13 -0.01
N MET A 29 7.94 9.04 -0.62
CA MET A 29 8.77 8.08 -1.35
C MET A 29 9.03 8.49 -2.79
N LEU A 30 7.99 8.95 -3.51
CA LEU A 30 8.03 9.15 -4.97
C LEU A 30 7.84 10.61 -5.40
N GLY A 31 7.66 11.52 -4.45
CA GLY A 31 7.48 12.94 -4.67
C GLY A 31 6.02 13.40 -4.51
N PRO A 32 5.80 14.73 -4.36
CA PRO A 32 4.50 15.31 -4.04
C PRO A 32 3.52 15.36 -5.23
N ASP A 33 3.91 14.94 -6.42
CA ASP A 33 3.12 15.01 -7.65
C ASP A 33 2.82 13.64 -8.28
N GLN A 34 3.19 12.55 -7.59
CA GLN A 34 3.06 11.18 -8.06
C GLN A 34 1.96 10.44 -7.28
N PRO A 35 0.77 10.24 -7.86
CA PRO A 35 -0.25 9.39 -7.26
C PRO A 35 0.20 7.92 -7.18
N VAL A 36 -0.28 7.21 -6.18
CA VAL A 36 0.07 5.82 -5.89
C VAL A 36 -1.18 4.95 -5.69
N ILE A 37 -1.10 3.71 -6.14
CA ILE A 37 -2.02 2.64 -5.78
C ILE A 37 -1.25 1.67 -4.90
N LEU A 38 -1.70 1.50 -3.66
CA LEU A 38 -1.09 0.58 -2.72
C LEU A 38 -1.65 -0.83 -2.92
N GLN A 39 -0.78 -1.81 -3.17
CA GLN A 39 -1.14 -3.22 -3.29
C GLN A 39 -0.56 -3.99 -2.10
N LEU A 40 -1.42 -4.24 -1.11
CA LEU A 40 -1.02 -4.71 0.20
C LEU A 40 -1.23 -6.22 0.32
N LEU A 41 -0.14 -6.94 0.57
CA LEU A 41 -0.13 -8.38 0.75
C LEU A 41 0.10 -8.76 2.21
N GLU A 42 -0.73 -9.66 2.72
CA GLU A 42 -0.52 -10.34 4.00
C GLU A 42 -0.88 -11.82 3.92
N ILE A 43 -0.52 -12.57 4.96
CA ILE A 43 -1.04 -13.93 5.14
C ILE A 43 -2.52 -13.90 5.55
N THR A 44 -3.30 -14.92 5.20
CA THR A 44 -4.74 -15.03 5.52
C THR A 44 -5.07 -14.71 7.00
N PRO A 45 -4.30 -15.16 8.01
CA PRO A 45 -4.59 -14.84 9.41
C PRO A 45 -4.46 -13.35 9.77
N ALA A 46 -3.74 -12.57 8.97
CA ALA A 46 -3.50 -11.14 9.19
C ALA A 46 -4.42 -10.23 8.37
N LEU A 47 -5.36 -10.77 7.59
CA LEU A 47 -6.24 -9.96 6.72
C LEU A 47 -7.13 -8.99 7.50
N GLU A 48 -7.58 -9.35 8.71
CA GLU A 48 -8.38 -8.41 9.52
C GLU A 48 -7.54 -7.24 10.00
N ALA A 49 -6.29 -7.48 10.39
CA ALA A 49 -5.35 -6.41 10.73
C ALA A 49 -5.03 -5.55 9.50
N LEU A 50 -4.83 -6.18 8.33
CA LEU A 50 -4.61 -5.48 7.07
C LEU A 50 -5.77 -4.55 6.72
N LYS A 51 -7.01 -5.01 6.95
CA LYS A 51 -8.21 -4.21 6.77
C LYS A 51 -8.23 -2.99 7.66
N GLY A 52 -7.83 -3.12 8.94
CA GLY A 52 -7.63 -1.99 9.84
C GLY A 52 -6.65 -0.96 9.28
N VAL A 53 -5.49 -1.40 8.80
CA VAL A 53 -4.48 -0.51 8.18
C VAL A 53 -5.03 0.21 6.95
N ALA A 54 -5.80 -0.47 6.10
CA ALA A 54 -6.41 0.15 4.94
C ALA A 54 -7.48 1.19 5.31
N MET A 55 -8.30 0.92 6.35
CA MET A 55 -9.25 1.91 6.87
C MET A 55 -8.54 3.17 7.37
N GLU A 56 -7.43 3.02 8.10
CA GLU A 56 -6.65 4.17 8.57
C GLU A 56 -6.04 4.99 7.41
N LEU A 57 -5.60 4.32 6.33
CA LEU A 57 -5.12 5.00 5.13
C LEU A 57 -6.22 5.79 4.40
N GLU A 58 -7.43 5.24 4.35
CA GLU A 58 -8.62 5.91 3.80
C GLU A 58 -9.00 7.14 4.64
N ASP A 59 -9.02 7.00 5.97
CA ASP A 59 -9.34 8.08 6.92
C ASP A 59 -8.34 9.24 6.87
N CYS A 60 -7.09 8.98 6.46
CA CYS A 60 -6.08 10.04 6.25
C CYS A 60 -6.38 10.95 5.05
N ALA A 61 -7.28 10.54 4.14
CA ALA A 61 -7.68 11.29 2.95
C ALA A 61 -6.48 11.82 2.13
N PHE A 62 -5.43 11.01 1.96
CA PHE A 62 -4.23 11.42 1.23
C PHE A 62 -4.56 11.74 -0.24
N PRO A 63 -4.24 12.95 -0.75
CA PRO A 63 -4.60 13.34 -2.12
C PRO A 63 -3.84 12.53 -3.20
N LEU A 64 -2.73 11.89 -2.85
CA LEU A 64 -1.94 11.05 -3.74
C LEU A 64 -2.34 9.57 -3.69
N LEU A 65 -3.15 9.15 -2.73
CA LEU A 65 -3.60 7.76 -2.63
C LEU A 65 -4.77 7.52 -3.59
N ALA A 66 -4.46 7.00 -4.77
CA ALA A 66 -5.43 6.78 -5.83
C ALA A 66 -6.22 5.46 -5.67
N GLY A 67 -5.75 4.56 -4.81
CA GLY A 67 -6.45 3.32 -4.50
C GLY A 67 -5.66 2.39 -3.58
N ILE A 68 -6.39 1.44 -3.00
CA ILE A 68 -5.84 0.39 -2.14
C ILE A 68 -6.37 -0.96 -2.65
N VAL A 69 -5.49 -1.94 -2.74
CA VAL A 69 -5.81 -3.35 -2.97
C VAL A 69 -5.30 -4.12 -1.76
N GLN A 70 -6.15 -4.95 -1.17
CA GLN A 70 -5.80 -5.83 -0.05
C GLN A 70 -6.00 -7.27 -0.49
N THR A 71 -5.04 -8.14 -0.21
CA THR A 71 -5.12 -9.54 -0.63
C THR A 71 -4.15 -10.41 0.16
N ASP A 72 -4.41 -11.73 0.16
CA ASP A 72 -3.47 -12.77 0.54
C ASP A 72 -2.93 -13.56 -0.65
N ASP A 73 -3.29 -13.18 -1.89
CA ASP A 73 -2.75 -13.78 -3.12
C ASP A 73 -1.62 -12.90 -3.69
N PRO A 74 -0.36 -13.40 -3.72
CA PRO A 74 0.76 -12.70 -4.33
C PRO A 74 0.53 -12.32 -5.79
N LYS A 75 -0.25 -13.10 -6.55
CA LYS A 75 -0.55 -12.79 -7.96
C LYS A 75 -1.41 -11.54 -8.08
N VAL A 76 -2.30 -11.29 -7.12
CA VAL A 76 -3.13 -10.08 -7.06
C VAL A 76 -2.27 -8.92 -6.58
N ALA A 77 -1.47 -9.12 -5.52
CA ALA A 77 -0.63 -8.07 -4.95
C ALA A 77 0.43 -7.54 -5.93
N PHE A 78 1.05 -8.43 -6.73
CA PHE A 78 2.10 -8.06 -7.67
C PHE A 78 1.61 -7.77 -9.08
N LYS A 79 0.30 -7.86 -9.33
CA LYS A 79 -0.26 -7.56 -10.64
C LYS A 79 0.05 -6.12 -11.04
N ASP A 80 0.78 -5.96 -12.14
CA ASP A 80 1.17 -4.69 -12.75
C ASP A 80 1.97 -3.76 -11.80
N ALA A 81 2.62 -4.31 -10.77
CA ALA A 81 3.38 -3.51 -9.80
C ALA A 81 4.60 -2.84 -10.46
N ASP A 82 4.74 -1.52 -10.30
CA ASP A 82 5.92 -0.75 -10.72
C ASP A 82 7.04 -0.87 -9.69
N TYR A 83 6.66 -0.96 -8.40
CA TYR A 83 7.55 -1.13 -7.26
C TYR A 83 7.04 -2.26 -6.36
N ALA A 84 7.97 -3.04 -5.80
CA ALA A 84 7.65 -4.05 -4.79
C ALA A 84 8.60 -3.90 -3.59
N LEU A 85 8.01 -3.64 -2.42
CA LEU A 85 8.71 -3.60 -1.14
C LEU A 85 8.39 -4.90 -0.40
N LEU A 86 9.34 -5.83 -0.42
CA LEU A 86 9.21 -7.13 0.21
C LEU A 86 9.60 -7.01 1.69
N VAL A 87 8.65 -6.56 2.50
CA VAL A 87 8.77 -6.41 3.95
C VAL A 87 8.14 -7.63 4.63
N GLY A 88 8.88 -8.27 5.53
CA GLY A 88 8.44 -9.49 6.22
C GLY A 88 9.20 -10.73 5.76
#